data_AF-A0A7K0FKT7-F1
#
_entry.id   AF-A0A7K0FKT7-F1
#
_cell.length_a   1.000
_cell.length_b   1.000
_cell.length_c   1.000
_cell.angle_alpha   90.00
_cell.angle_beta   90.00
_cell.angle_gamma   90.00
#
_symmetry.space_group_name_H-M   'P 1'
#
loop_
_entity.id
_entity.type
_entity.pdbx_description
1 polymer ?
#
loop_
_entity_poly.entity_id
_entity_poly.type
_entity_poly.pdbx_seq_one_letter_code
_entity_poly.pdbx_strand_id
1 'polypeptide(L)'
;MNIHEYQGKQILKSFGVRIQEGIVADTPEQAVEAAKKLKEDFGSDWVVVKAQIHAGGRGKGGGVKLAKNLDEVKQKASDIIGMQLITPQTGAEGKKVNKVLIAQDVYYPGESETKEFYVSVLLDRSKGRNIIMYSTEGGMDIEEVAEHTPHLIFKEEIDPKVGLQGFQTRKIAFNLGLSGNAFKEMTKFIAALYKAYEATDSSMFEINPVLKTSDDKILAVDAKVNLDDNGLFRHPDYAAMRDTTEEDPTEVEASESNLNYVKLDGNVGCMVNGAGLAMATMDIIKIAGGEPANFLDVGGTANATTVKAAFNIILKDPNVKAILINIFGGIVRCDRVAQGVIDAYKEIGDIRVPIIVRLQGTNAEEAKKLIDESGLKVYSAILLKEAADLVSEVLA
;
A
#
# COMPACT_ATOMS: atom_id res chain seq x y z
N MET A 1 4.57 2.11 -3.55
CA MET A 1 3.40 2.02 -4.46
C MET A 1 3.01 0.56 -4.67
N ASN A 2 1.77 0.20 -4.35
CA ASN A 2 1.22 -1.13 -4.70
C ASN A 2 0.80 -1.16 -6.18
N ILE A 3 0.89 -2.34 -6.79
CA ILE A 3 0.36 -2.60 -8.14
C ILE A 3 -0.53 -3.84 -8.14
N HIS A 4 -1.40 -3.95 -9.14
CA HIS A 4 -2.33 -5.08 -9.29
C HIS A 4 -1.59 -6.40 -9.62
N GLU A 5 -2.23 -7.54 -9.33
CA GLU A 5 -1.71 -8.88 -9.63
C GLU A 5 -1.29 -9.00 -11.11
N TYR A 6 -2.13 -8.51 -12.04
CA TYR A 6 -1.81 -8.61 -13.47
C TYR A 6 -0.56 -7.82 -13.86
N GLN A 7 -0.32 -6.65 -13.23
CA GLN A 7 0.87 -5.82 -13.47
C GLN A 7 2.10 -6.50 -12.88
N GLY A 8 2.01 -6.98 -11.64
CA GLY A 8 3.07 -7.75 -11.00
C GLY A 8 3.47 -8.98 -11.80
N LYS A 9 2.49 -9.71 -12.34
CA LYS A 9 2.71 -10.86 -13.24
C LYS A 9 3.37 -10.45 -14.55
N GLN A 10 2.99 -9.33 -15.16
CA GLN A 10 3.65 -8.83 -16.37
C GLN A 10 5.12 -8.48 -16.12
N ILE A 11 5.43 -7.86 -14.99
CA ILE A 11 6.82 -7.61 -14.56
C ILE A 11 7.54 -8.95 -14.41
N LEU A 12 7.03 -9.89 -13.62
CA LEU A 12 7.65 -11.21 -13.43
C LEU A 12 7.96 -11.92 -14.77
N LYS A 13 6.98 -11.91 -15.68
CA LYS A 13 7.10 -12.52 -17.01
C LYS A 13 8.23 -11.88 -17.83
N SER A 14 8.41 -10.57 -17.77
CA SER A 14 9.48 -9.87 -18.51
C SER A 14 10.89 -10.26 -18.03
N PHE A 15 11.02 -10.71 -16.78
CA PHE A 15 12.25 -11.24 -16.20
C PHE A 15 12.42 -12.76 -16.38
N GLY A 16 11.49 -13.43 -17.06
CA GLY A 16 11.54 -14.86 -17.34
C GLY A 16 10.95 -15.75 -16.24
N VAL A 17 10.23 -15.18 -15.28
CA VAL A 17 9.44 -15.96 -14.33
C VAL A 17 8.20 -16.49 -15.05
N ARG A 18 7.96 -17.80 -14.96
CA ARG A 18 6.72 -18.39 -15.47
C ARG A 18 5.56 -17.96 -14.58
N ILE A 19 4.47 -17.51 -15.19
CA ILE A 19 3.25 -17.06 -14.50
C ILE A 19 2.05 -17.90 -14.93
N GLN A 20 0.98 -17.87 -14.13
CA GLN A 20 -0.35 -18.22 -14.61
C GLN A 20 -0.83 -17.09 -15.53
N GLU A 21 -0.96 -17.40 -16.83
CA GLU A 21 -1.41 -16.43 -17.83
C GLU A 21 -2.85 -15.99 -17.57
N GLY A 22 -3.13 -14.75 -17.90
CA GLY A 22 -4.46 -14.18 -17.73
C GLY A 22 -4.63 -12.86 -18.48
N ILE A 23 -5.89 -12.49 -18.66
CA ILE A 23 -6.30 -11.31 -19.41
C ILE A 23 -7.25 -10.49 -18.52
N VAL A 24 -6.98 -9.19 -18.41
CA VAL A 24 -7.81 -8.26 -17.65
C VAL A 24 -9.08 -7.92 -18.43
N ALA A 25 -10.19 -7.82 -17.71
CA ALA A 25 -11.47 -7.39 -18.22
C ALA A 25 -12.09 -6.34 -17.29
N ASP A 26 -12.59 -5.26 -17.89
CA ASP A 26 -13.33 -4.19 -17.20
C ASP A 26 -14.85 -4.45 -17.26
N THR A 27 -15.31 -5.35 -18.14
CA THR A 27 -16.72 -5.73 -18.27
C THR A 27 -16.93 -7.26 -18.33
N PRO A 28 -18.13 -7.76 -17.98
CA PRO A 28 -18.45 -9.19 -18.13
C PRO A 28 -18.29 -9.72 -19.56
N GLU A 29 -18.61 -8.90 -20.57
CA GLU A 29 -18.43 -9.25 -21.98
C GLU A 29 -16.95 -9.41 -22.32
N GLN A 30 -16.09 -8.49 -21.88
CA GLN A 30 -14.64 -8.63 -22.05
C GLN A 30 -14.10 -9.86 -21.32
N ALA A 31 -14.65 -10.21 -20.16
CA ALA A 31 -14.26 -11.41 -19.43
C ALA A 31 -14.57 -12.71 -20.22
N VAL A 32 -15.69 -12.75 -20.93
CA VAL A 32 -16.04 -13.87 -21.82
C VAL A 32 -15.07 -13.96 -23.01
N GLU A 33 -14.73 -12.83 -23.64
CA GLU A 33 -13.75 -12.81 -24.73
C GLU A 33 -12.35 -13.21 -24.26
N ALA A 34 -11.94 -12.78 -23.06
CA ALA A 34 -10.72 -13.21 -22.41
C ALA A 34 -10.69 -14.74 -22.20
N ALA A 35 -11.78 -15.33 -21.70
CA ALA A 35 -11.87 -16.78 -21.50
C ALA A 35 -11.78 -17.55 -22.82
N LYS A 36 -12.43 -17.07 -23.90
CA LYS A 36 -12.31 -17.68 -25.24
C LYS A 36 -10.87 -17.66 -25.73
N LYS A 37 -10.18 -16.51 -25.58
CA LYS A 37 -8.79 -16.37 -25.99
C LYS A 37 -7.85 -17.28 -25.20
N LEU A 38 -8.05 -17.42 -23.88
CA LEU A 38 -7.27 -18.36 -23.07
C LEU A 38 -7.50 -19.82 -23.47
N LYS A 39 -8.72 -20.16 -23.89
CA LYS A 39 -9.01 -21.48 -24.45
C LYS A 39 -8.27 -21.72 -25.77
N GLU A 40 -8.21 -20.73 -26.65
CA GLU A 40 -7.48 -20.79 -27.92
C GLU A 40 -5.96 -20.88 -27.71
N ASP A 41 -5.40 -19.98 -26.90
CA ASP A 41 -3.95 -19.83 -26.73
C ASP A 41 -3.35 -20.95 -25.85
N PHE A 42 -4.10 -21.43 -24.84
CA PHE A 42 -3.57 -22.32 -23.80
C PHE A 42 -4.40 -23.59 -23.56
N GLY A 43 -5.50 -23.80 -24.29
CA GLY A 43 -6.36 -24.98 -24.08
C GLY A 43 -7.11 -24.98 -22.75
N SER A 44 -7.31 -23.81 -22.14
CA SER A 44 -7.95 -23.67 -20.83
C SER A 44 -9.47 -23.88 -20.92
N ASP A 45 -9.96 -25.08 -20.57
CA ASP A 45 -11.40 -25.40 -20.61
C ASP A 45 -12.24 -24.68 -19.54
N TRP A 46 -11.59 -24.31 -18.45
CA TRP A 46 -12.11 -23.58 -17.30
C TRP A 46 -11.12 -22.48 -16.95
N VAL A 47 -11.60 -21.44 -16.28
CA VAL A 47 -10.80 -20.26 -15.92
C VAL A 47 -11.07 -19.85 -14.48
N VAL A 48 -10.20 -19.02 -13.92
CA VAL A 48 -10.39 -18.41 -12.62
C VAL A 48 -10.64 -16.91 -12.81
N VAL A 49 -11.75 -16.42 -12.28
CA VAL A 49 -12.09 -14.98 -12.24
C VAL A 49 -11.54 -14.41 -10.94
N LYS A 50 -10.62 -13.45 -11.01
CA LYS A 50 -9.95 -12.85 -9.85
C LYS A 50 -10.17 -11.33 -9.82
N ALA A 51 -10.77 -10.83 -8.75
CA ALA A 51 -10.85 -9.40 -8.46
C ALA A 51 -9.44 -8.77 -8.42
N GLN A 52 -9.29 -7.62 -9.07
CA GLN A 52 -8.05 -6.83 -9.04
C GLN A 52 -8.25 -5.68 -8.06
N ILE A 53 -7.65 -5.82 -6.86
CA ILE A 53 -7.55 -4.81 -5.80
C ILE A 53 -6.17 -4.92 -5.15
N HIS A 54 -5.70 -3.87 -4.49
CA HIS A 54 -4.40 -3.81 -3.81
C HIS A 54 -4.40 -4.45 -2.41
N ALA A 55 -5.07 -5.60 -2.25
CA ALA A 55 -5.15 -6.32 -0.98
C ALA A 55 -5.11 -7.85 -1.17
N GLY A 56 -4.53 -8.55 -0.19
CA GLY A 56 -4.50 -10.01 -0.10
C GLY A 56 -5.82 -10.61 0.41
N GLY A 57 -5.91 -11.93 0.51
CA GLY A 57 -7.07 -12.62 1.08
C GLY A 57 -8.35 -12.54 0.24
N ARG A 58 -8.24 -12.18 -1.05
CA ARG A 58 -9.37 -12.01 -1.99
C ARG A 58 -10.25 -13.26 -2.11
N GLY A 59 -9.66 -14.45 -2.01
CA GLY A 59 -10.41 -15.72 -2.00
C GLY A 59 -11.36 -15.85 -0.81
N LYS A 60 -10.90 -15.50 0.41
CA LYS A 60 -11.73 -15.48 1.63
C LYS A 60 -12.88 -14.46 1.51
N GLY A 61 -12.69 -13.38 0.76
CA GLY A 61 -13.70 -12.35 0.48
C GLY A 61 -14.64 -12.65 -0.71
N GLY A 62 -14.51 -13.80 -1.37
CA GLY A 62 -15.33 -14.15 -2.55
C GLY A 62 -14.91 -13.48 -3.86
N GLY A 63 -13.76 -12.80 -3.87
CA GLY A 63 -13.17 -12.15 -5.06
C GLY A 63 -12.40 -13.10 -5.98
N VAL A 64 -12.30 -14.39 -5.66
CA VAL A 64 -11.68 -15.42 -6.53
C VAL A 64 -12.69 -16.53 -6.76
N LYS A 65 -13.13 -16.71 -8.01
CA LYS A 65 -14.14 -17.70 -8.38
C LYS A 65 -13.70 -18.52 -9.60
N LEU A 66 -13.71 -19.83 -9.47
CA LEU A 66 -13.53 -20.77 -10.57
C LEU A 66 -14.75 -20.74 -11.51
N ALA A 67 -14.59 -20.68 -12.83
CA ALA A 67 -15.66 -20.72 -13.83
C ALA A 67 -15.42 -21.83 -14.87
N LYS A 68 -16.38 -22.75 -15.03
CA LYS A 68 -16.20 -23.97 -15.86
C LYS A 68 -16.68 -23.84 -17.31
N ASN A 69 -17.33 -22.74 -17.65
CA ASN A 69 -17.86 -22.45 -18.98
C ASN A 69 -18.07 -20.93 -19.14
N LEU A 70 -18.36 -20.48 -20.36
CA LEU A 70 -18.49 -19.05 -20.68
C LEU A 70 -19.68 -18.37 -19.97
N ASP A 71 -20.77 -19.08 -19.74
CA ASP A 71 -21.93 -18.54 -19.01
C ASP A 71 -21.57 -18.27 -17.55
N GLU A 72 -20.85 -19.21 -16.91
CA GLU A 72 -20.31 -19.02 -15.58
C GLU A 72 -19.29 -17.88 -15.51
N VAL A 73 -18.46 -17.70 -16.55
CA VAL A 73 -17.52 -16.56 -16.62
C VAL A 73 -18.30 -15.25 -16.60
N LYS A 74 -19.32 -15.12 -17.45
CA LYS A 74 -20.15 -13.93 -17.50
C LYS A 74 -20.81 -13.65 -16.16
N GLN A 75 -21.42 -14.66 -15.55
CA GLN A 75 -22.09 -14.53 -14.25
C GLN A 75 -21.10 -14.10 -13.17
N LYS A 76 -19.98 -14.81 -13.01
CA LYS A 76 -19.00 -14.56 -11.94
C LYS A 76 -18.31 -13.20 -12.12
N ALA A 77 -18.02 -12.79 -13.35
CA ALA A 77 -17.51 -11.45 -13.63
C ALA A 77 -18.55 -10.37 -13.29
N SER A 78 -19.83 -10.60 -13.61
CA SER A 78 -20.92 -9.67 -13.25
C SER A 78 -21.11 -9.54 -11.73
N ASP A 79 -20.93 -10.64 -10.99
CA ASP A 79 -21.02 -10.62 -9.52
C ASP A 79 -19.84 -9.87 -8.87
N ILE A 80 -18.67 -9.90 -9.50
CA ILE A 80 -17.42 -9.37 -8.92
C ILE A 80 -17.20 -7.91 -9.34
N ILE A 81 -17.41 -7.56 -10.61
CA ILE A 81 -17.19 -6.19 -11.09
C ILE A 81 -18.22 -5.26 -10.42
N GLY A 82 -17.72 -4.22 -9.74
CA GLY A 82 -18.51 -3.28 -8.98
C GLY A 82 -18.80 -3.69 -7.53
N MET A 83 -18.41 -4.90 -7.11
CA MET A 83 -18.59 -5.33 -5.71
C MET A 83 -17.68 -4.55 -4.76
N GLN A 84 -18.12 -4.36 -3.52
CA GLN A 84 -17.24 -3.92 -2.43
C GLN A 84 -16.60 -5.16 -1.79
N LEU A 85 -15.34 -5.43 -2.13
CA LEU A 85 -14.64 -6.63 -1.68
C LEU A 85 -13.99 -6.38 -0.31
N ILE A 86 -14.54 -7.04 0.70
CA ILE A 86 -13.99 -7.07 2.06
C ILE A 86 -13.08 -8.30 2.17
N THR A 87 -11.86 -8.06 2.62
CA THR A 87 -10.85 -9.09 2.89
C THR A 87 -10.29 -8.87 4.30
N PRO A 88 -9.52 -9.82 4.85
CA PRO A 88 -8.78 -9.59 6.09
C PRO A 88 -7.85 -8.35 6.05
N GLN A 89 -7.49 -7.85 4.86
CA GLN A 89 -6.54 -6.74 4.68
C GLN A 89 -7.16 -5.39 4.25
N THR A 90 -8.47 -5.32 3.96
CA THR A 90 -9.12 -4.07 3.46
C THR A 90 -9.90 -3.28 4.52
N GLY A 91 -10.04 -3.81 5.74
CA GLY A 91 -10.95 -3.27 6.74
C GLY A 91 -12.43 -3.45 6.37
N ALA A 92 -13.33 -2.87 7.19
CA ALA A 92 -14.78 -3.02 7.04
C ALA A 92 -15.36 -2.34 5.79
N GLU A 93 -14.72 -1.25 5.35
CA GLU A 93 -15.13 -0.48 4.16
C GLU A 93 -14.92 -1.27 2.85
N GLY A 94 -13.98 -2.23 2.85
CA GLY A 94 -13.60 -3.00 1.66
C GLY A 94 -12.94 -2.17 0.56
N LYS A 95 -12.76 -2.76 -0.62
CA LYS A 95 -12.32 -2.06 -1.84
C LYS A 95 -13.26 -2.35 -3.00
N LYS A 96 -13.60 -1.31 -3.76
CA LYS A 96 -14.48 -1.46 -4.93
C LYS A 96 -13.70 -2.14 -6.06
N VAL A 97 -14.19 -3.27 -6.53
CA VAL A 97 -13.55 -4.00 -7.62
C VAL A 97 -13.92 -3.36 -8.95
N ASN A 98 -12.96 -2.70 -9.60
CA ASN A 98 -13.18 -2.08 -10.90
C ASN A 98 -12.88 -3.01 -12.08
N LYS A 99 -12.05 -4.03 -11.86
CA LYS A 99 -11.55 -4.93 -12.91
C LYS A 99 -11.39 -6.35 -12.39
N VAL A 100 -11.43 -7.32 -13.30
CA VAL A 100 -11.13 -8.72 -13.02
C VAL A 100 -10.01 -9.23 -13.93
N LEU A 101 -9.17 -10.12 -13.40
CA LEU A 101 -8.24 -10.93 -14.17
C LEU A 101 -8.88 -12.28 -14.42
N ILE A 102 -9.06 -12.63 -15.69
CA ILE A 102 -9.45 -13.98 -16.11
C ILE A 102 -8.18 -14.75 -16.32
N ALA A 103 -7.93 -15.78 -15.51
CA ALA A 103 -6.69 -16.55 -15.51
C ALA A 103 -6.93 -17.99 -15.98
N GLN A 104 -5.95 -18.54 -16.70
CA GLN A 104 -6.02 -19.92 -17.19
C GLN A 104 -6.00 -20.93 -16.04
N ASP A 105 -6.50 -22.14 -16.28
CA ASP A 105 -6.26 -23.27 -15.39
C ASP A 105 -4.81 -23.75 -15.47
N VAL A 106 -4.25 -24.05 -14.30
CA VAL A 106 -2.91 -24.58 -14.11
C VAL A 106 -2.89 -25.78 -13.14
N TYR A 107 -4.05 -26.21 -12.64
CA TYR A 107 -4.24 -27.34 -11.72
C TYR A 107 -4.75 -28.58 -12.47
N TYR A 108 -4.26 -28.79 -13.68
CA TYR A 108 -4.58 -29.94 -14.50
C TYR A 108 -3.94 -31.22 -13.94
N PRO A 109 -4.60 -32.39 -14.09
CA PRO A 109 -4.04 -33.67 -13.68
C PRO A 109 -2.82 -34.04 -14.52
N GLY A 110 -1.91 -34.83 -13.95
CA GLY A 110 -0.69 -35.28 -14.60
C GLY A 110 0.02 -36.37 -13.78
N GLU A 111 1.28 -36.63 -14.10
CA GLU A 111 2.04 -37.75 -13.51
C GLU A 111 2.43 -37.53 -12.05
N SER A 112 2.55 -36.27 -11.63
CA SER A 112 2.93 -35.89 -10.27
C SER A 112 1.83 -35.10 -9.56
N GLU A 113 1.83 -35.14 -8.23
CA GLU A 113 0.95 -34.31 -7.41
C GLU A 113 1.35 -32.82 -7.51
N THR A 114 0.33 -31.96 -7.58
CA THR A 114 0.51 -30.51 -7.52
C THR A 114 0.83 -30.08 -6.10
N LYS A 115 1.72 -29.09 -5.95
CA LYS A 115 2.08 -28.53 -4.64
C LYS A 115 2.14 -27.02 -4.69
N GLU A 116 1.67 -26.38 -3.64
CA GLU A 116 1.73 -24.93 -3.47
C GLU A 116 2.81 -24.57 -2.47
N PHE A 117 3.58 -23.53 -2.78
CA PHE A 117 4.61 -22.99 -1.91
C PHE A 117 4.40 -21.49 -1.72
N TYR A 118 4.98 -20.96 -0.65
CA TYR A 118 5.09 -19.52 -0.44
C TYR A 118 6.52 -19.06 -0.75
N VAL A 119 6.68 -17.97 -1.51
CA VAL A 119 7.98 -17.31 -1.70
C VAL A 119 7.80 -15.79 -1.69
N SER A 120 8.60 -15.09 -0.90
CA SER A 120 8.66 -13.63 -0.88
C SER A 120 10.12 -13.13 -0.89
N VAL A 121 10.35 -11.98 -1.54
CA VAL A 121 11.60 -11.23 -1.51
C VAL A 121 11.32 -9.87 -0.89
N LEU A 122 12.05 -9.51 0.15
CA LEU A 122 11.87 -8.26 0.90
C LEU A 122 13.15 -7.85 1.64
N LEU A 123 13.20 -6.60 2.11
CA LEU A 123 14.31 -6.09 2.94
C LEU A 123 14.13 -6.48 4.42
N ASP A 124 15.08 -7.24 4.98
CA ASP A 124 15.19 -7.38 6.42
C ASP A 124 15.83 -6.12 7.02
N ARG A 125 14.98 -5.24 7.55
CA ARG A 125 15.40 -3.96 8.14
C ARG A 125 16.35 -4.12 9.33
N SER A 126 16.27 -5.24 10.07
CA SER A 126 17.15 -5.46 11.22
C SER A 126 18.60 -5.72 10.79
N LYS A 127 18.79 -6.32 9.61
CA LYS A 127 20.09 -6.65 9.03
C LYS A 127 20.53 -5.68 7.95
N GLY A 128 19.62 -4.86 7.42
CA GLY A 128 19.87 -4.01 6.26
C GLY A 128 20.19 -4.82 5.01
N ARG A 129 19.58 -6.00 4.84
CA ARG A 129 19.86 -6.94 3.74
C ARG A 129 18.59 -7.53 3.19
N ASN A 130 18.58 -7.78 1.87
CA ASN A 130 17.48 -8.48 1.23
C ASN A 130 17.43 -9.92 1.73
N ILE A 131 16.23 -10.44 1.93
CA ILE A 131 15.98 -11.84 2.26
C ILE A 131 14.99 -12.45 1.26
N ILE A 132 15.16 -13.74 1.01
CA ILE A 132 14.15 -14.57 0.37
C ILE A 132 13.51 -15.41 1.48
N MET A 133 12.25 -15.15 1.77
CA MET A 133 11.44 -15.92 2.71
C MET A 133 10.62 -16.95 1.94
N TYR A 134 10.58 -18.20 2.43
CA TYR A 134 9.89 -19.28 1.72
C TYR A 134 9.36 -20.35 2.69
N SER A 135 8.29 -21.02 2.30
CA SER A 135 7.60 -22.05 3.10
C SER A 135 6.93 -23.11 2.23
N THR A 136 6.75 -24.31 2.78
CA THR A 136 5.91 -25.36 2.20
C THR A 136 4.42 -25.07 2.30
N GLU A 137 4.03 -24.14 3.16
CA GLU A 137 2.63 -23.78 3.41
C GLU A 137 2.17 -22.69 2.41
N GLY A 138 2.14 -23.04 1.12
CA GLY A 138 1.56 -22.19 0.08
C GLY A 138 0.03 -22.15 0.15
N GLY A 139 -0.57 -21.07 -0.35
CA GLY A 139 -2.02 -20.87 -0.36
C GLY A 139 -2.62 -20.46 0.98
N MET A 140 -1.80 -20.37 2.04
CA MET A 140 -2.18 -19.94 3.38
C MET A 140 -1.68 -18.51 3.67
N ASP A 141 -2.24 -17.89 4.71
CA ASP A 141 -1.77 -16.59 5.20
C ASP A 141 -0.43 -16.76 5.90
N ILE A 142 0.61 -16.05 5.45
CA ILE A 142 1.97 -16.32 5.94
C ILE A 142 2.15 -15.88 7.39
N GLU A 143 1.37 -14.88 7.83
CA GLU A 143 1.27 -14.42 9.20
C GLU A 143 0.72 -15.51 10.12
N GLU A 144 -0.31 -16.26 9.68
CA GLU A 144 -0.85 -17.40 10.43
C GLU A 144 0.22 -18.50 10.59
N VAL A 145 1.00 -18.78 9.54
CA VAL A 145 2.13 -19.72 9.57
C VAL A 145 3.24 -19.21 10.51
N ALA A 146 3.54 -17.92 10.50
CA ALA A 146 4.56 -17.32 11.36
C ALA A 146 4.19 -17.40 12.84
N GLU A 147 2.90 -17.27 13.17
CA GLU A 147 2.40 -17.38 14.54
C GLU A 147 2.34 -18.83 15.04
N HIS A 148 1.80 -19.75 14.23
CA HIS A 148 1.49 -21.11 14.68
C HIS A 148 2.58 -22.14 14.35
N THR A 149 3.25 -22.00 13.21
CA THR A 149 4.26 -22.95 12.70
C THR A 149 5.52 -22.24 12.18
N PRO A 150 6.17 -21.36 12.97
CA PRO A 150 7.30 -20.54 12.52
C PRO A 150 8.49 -21.34 11.99
N HIS A 151 8.64 -22.60 12.41
CA HIS A 151 9.70 -23.51 11.96
C HIS A 151 9.55 -23.95 10.49
N LEU A 152 8.39 -23.72 9.86
CA LEU A 152 8.15 -23.95 8.44
C LEU A 152 8.53 -22.75 7.56
N ILE A 153 8.87 -21.62 8.18
CA ILE A 153 9.33 -20.41 7.47
C ILE A 153 10.85 -20.38 7.44
N PHE A 154 11.39 -20.49 6.24
CA PHE A 154 12.82 -20.42 5.98
C PHE A 154 13.19 -19.05 5.40
N LYS A 155 14.45 -18.65 5.62
CA LYS A 155 14.99 -17.38 5.12
C LYS A 155 16.38 -17.60 4.54
N GLU A 156 16.61 -17.14 3.31
CA GLU A 156 17.95 -16.96 2.75
C GLU A 156 18.30 -15.49 2.70
N GLU A 157 19.40 -15.11 3.34
CA GLU A 157 19.91 -13.74 3.35
C GLU A 157 20.84 -13.50 2.16
N ILE A 158 20.68 -12.38 1.47
CA ILE A 158 21.47 -12.05 0.29
C ILE A 158 22.50 -10.98 0.64
N ASP A 159 23.77 -11.30 0.42
CA ASP A 159 24.84 -10.33 0.59
C ASP A 159 24.88 -9.38 -0.63
N PRO A 160 24.75 -8.06 -0.42
CA PRO A 160 24.64 -7.10 -1.51
C PRO A 160 25.91 -7.01 -2.37
N LYS A 161 27.07 -7.46 -1.88
CA LYS A 161 28.33 -7.43 -2.64
C LYS A 161 28.38 -8.48 -3.73
N VAL A 162 27.81 -9.65 -3.48
CA VAL A 162 27.86 -10.80 -4.41
C VAL A 162 26.51 -11.10 -5.06
N GLY A 163 25.41 -10.61 -4.47
CA GLY A 163 24.05 -10.90 -4.92
C GLY A 163 23.65 -12.34 -4.67
N LEU A 164 22.46 -12.72 -5.17
CA LEU A 164 21.92 -14.07 -5.03
C LEU A 164 22.85 -15.12 -5.68
N GLN A 165 23.30 -16.08 -4.88
CA GLN A 165 24.16 -17.16 -5.34
C GLN A 165 23.39 -18.43 -5.70
N GLY A 166 23.89 -19.18 -6.68
CA GLY A 166 23.24 -20.41 -7.13
C GLY A 166 23.12 -21.51 -6.07
N PHE A 167 23.95 -21.52 -5.02
CA PHE A 167 23.77 -22.47 -3.91
C PHE A 167 22.55 -22.12 -3.05
N GLN A 168 22.18 -20.84 -2.95
CA GLN A 168 21.02 -20.40 -2.18
C GLN A 168 19.74 -20.82 -2.89
N THR A 169 19.67 -20.66 -4.22
CA THR A 169 18.51 -21.12 -5.00
C THR A 169 18.34 -22.65 -4.91
N ARG A 170 19.44 -23.41 -4.92
CA ARG A 170 19.42 -24.87 -4.69
C ARG A 170 18.97 -25.24 -3.29
N LYS A 171 19.41 -24.50 -2.27
CA LYS A 171 19.01 -24.71 -0.88
C LYS A 171 17.52 -24.46 -0.69
N ILE A 172 16.98 -23.39 -1.28
CA ILE A 172 15.53 -23.11 -1.29
C ILE A 172 14.76 -24.27 -1.91
N ALA A 173 15.14 -24.69 -3.12
CA ALA A 173 14.46 -25.79 -3.82
C ALA A 173 14.52 -27.12 -3.02
N PHE A 174 15.66 -27.41 -2.38
CA PHE A 174 15.83 -28.59 -1.54
C PHE A 174 14.94 -28.55 -0.30
N ASN A 175 14.91 -27.41 0.40
CA ASN A 175 14.10 -27.22 1.61
C ASN A 175 12.59 -27.26 1.33
N LEU A 176 12.15 -26.89 0.12
CA LEU A 176 10.78 -27.08 -0.36
C LEU A 176 10.47 -28.54 -0.77
N GLY A 177 11.42 -29.45 -0.60
CA GLY A 177 11.24 -30.88 -0.89
C GLY A 177 11.18 -31.19 -2.39
N LEU A 178 11.76 -30.35 -3.25
CA LEU A 178 11.75 -30.54 -4.69
C LEU A 178 12.92 -31.40 -5.17
N SER A 179 12.68 -32.18 -6.22
CA SER A 179 13.68 -33.00 -6.90
C SER A 179 13.51 -32.94 -8.42
N GLY A 180 14.43 -33.54 -9.18
CA GLY A 180 14.28 -33.73 -10.62
C GLY A 180 14.10 -32.43 -11.41
N ASN A 181 13.06 -32.37 -12.24
CA ASN A 181 12.76 -31.21 -13.06
C ASN A 181 12.24 -30.03 -12.23
N ALA A 182 11.33 -30.28 -11.28
CA ALA A 182 10.77 -29.25 -10.40
C ALA A 182 11.87 -28.52 -9.60
N PHE A 183 12.90 -29.24 -9.16
CA PHE A 183 14.07 -28.63 -8.52
C PHE A 183 14.80 -27.65 -9.45
N LYS A 184 15.08 -28.06 -10.69
CA LYS A 184 15.76 -27.21 -11.68
C LYS A 184 14.92 -25.97 -12.00
N GLU A 185 13.62 -26.14 -12.20
CA GLU A 185 12.69 -25.05 -12.49
C GLU A 185 12.58 -24.08 -11.32
N MET A 186 12.53 -24.57 -10.07
CA MET A 186 12.53 -23.70 -8.88
C MET A 186 13.80 -22.87 -8.78
N THR A 187 14.98 -23.46 -9.05
CA THR A 187 16.23 -22.68 -9.00
C THR A 187 16.25 -21.52 -9.99
N LYS A 188 15.67 -21.70 -11.19
CA LYS A 188 15.52 -20.63 -12.19
C LYS A 188 14.47 -19.61 -11.77
N PHE A 189 13.35 -20.09 -11.23
CA PHE A 189 12.26 -19.26 -10.73
C PHE A 189 12.76 -18.27 -9.68
N ILE A 190 13.47 -18.75 -8.66
CA ILE A 190 14.02 -17.91 -7.59
C ILE A 190 15.02 -16.89 -8.13
N ALA A 191 15.91 -17.31 -9.04
CA ALA A 191 16.90 -16.41 -9.64
C ALA A 191 16.22 -15.28 -10.44
N ALA A 192 15.21 -15.61 -11.25
CA ALA A 192 14.46 -14.65 -12.04
C ALA A 192 13.60 -13.71 -11.16
N LEU A 193 12.97 -14.25 -10.10
CA LEU A 193 12.20 -13.48 -9.13
C LEU A 193 13.08 -12.44 -8.41
N TYR A 194 14.25 -12.85 -7.91
CA TYR A 194 15.17 -11.93 -7.24
C TYR A 194 15.70 -10.85 -8.19
N LYS A 195 16.00 -11.22 -9.43
CA LYS A 195 16.40 -10.26 -10.47
C LYS A 195 15.30 -9.23 -10.74
N ALA A 196 14.03 -9.66 -10.80
CA ALA A 196 12.89 -8.75 -10.95
C ALA A 196 12.78 -7.80 -9.75
N TYR A 197 12.90 -8.32 -8.52
CA TYR A 197 12.88 -7.52 -7.30
C TYR A 197 13.92 -6.39 -7.33
N GLU A 198 15.19 -6.72 -7.60
CA GLU A 198 16.26 -5.71 -7.64
C GLU A 198 16.12 -4.72 -8.79
N ALA A 199 15.82 -5.21 -10.00
CA ALA A 199 15.80 -4.37 -11.19
C ALA A 199 14.62 -3.38 -11.23
N THR A 200 13.57 -3.64 -10.46
CA THR A 200 12.37 -2.79 -10.39
C THR A 200 12.31 -1.89 -9.16
N ASP A 201 13.36 -1.89 -8.33
CA ASP A 201 13.36 -1.20 -7.03
C ASP A 201 12.13 -1.56 -6.19
N SER A 202 11.81 -2.85 -6.15
CA SER A 202 10.70 -3.33 -5.34
C SER A 202 11.06 -3.32 -3.86
N SER A 203 10.11 -2.91 -3.02
CA SER A 203 10.22 -3.09 -1.58
C SER A 203 9.82 -4.52 -1.19
N MET A 204 8.90 -5.13 -1.95
CA MET A 204 8.42 -6.50 -1.73
C MET A 204 7.91 -7.15 -3.02
N PHE A 205 8.29 -8.41 -3.23
CA PHE A 205 7.53 -9.37 -4.03
C PHE A 205 7.02 -10.48 -3.11
N GLU A 206 5.75 -10.84 -3.23
CA GLU A 206 5.16 -12.00 -2.56
C GLU A 206 4.40 -12.83 -3.60
N ILE A 207 4.78 -14.10 -3.72
CA ILE A 207 4.18 -15.07 -4.63
C ILE A 207 3.50 -16.14 -3.78
N ASN A 208 2.17 -16.10 -3.75
CA ASN A 208 1.38 -16.99 -2.91
C ASN A 208 0.06 -17.42 -3.59
N PRO A 209 0.01 -18.60 -4.25
CA PRO A 209 1.05 -19.63 -4.26
C PRO A 209 2.05 -19.51 -5.42
N VAL A 210 3.27 -20.00 -5.18
CA VAL A 210 4.12 -20.59 -6.21
C VAL A 210 3.67 -22.03 -6.42
N LEU A 211 3.19 -22.36 -7.61
CA LEU A 211 2.68 -23.69 -7.92
C LEU A 211 3.76 -24.55 -8.57
N LYS A 212 3.92 -25.77 -8.06
CA LYS A 212 4.45 -26.91 -8.81
C LYS A 212 3.28 -27.63 -9.46
N THR A 213 3.25 -27.65 -10.78
CA THR A 213 2.23 -28.38 -11.57
C THR A 213 2.47 -29.88 -11.55
N SER A 214 1.51 -30.62 -12.09
CA SER A 214 1.56 -32.07 -12.22
C SER A 214 2.59 -32.58 -13.25
N ASP A 215 3.11 -31.69 -14.09
CA ASP A 215 4.23 -31.91 -15.02
C ASP A 215 5.55 -31.21 -14.58
N ASP A 216 5.68 -30.95 -13.28
CA ASP A 216 6.88 -30.41 -12.62
C ASP A 216 7.33 -29.01 -13.09
N LYS A 217 6.44 -28.22 -13.69
CA LYS A 217 6.70 -26.79 -13.94
C LYS A 217 6.47 -25.99 -12.66
N ILE A 218 7.29 -24.97 -12.48
CA ILE A 218 7.13 -23.98 -11.40
C ILE A 218 6.60 -22.68 -12.00
N LEU A 219 5.57 -22.08 -11.39
CA LEU A 219 5.02 -20.79 -11.82
C LEU A 219 4.43 -19.97 -10.66
N ALA A 220 4.34 -18.66 -10.85
CA ALA A 220 3.61 -17.75 -9.97
C ALA A 220 2.12 -17.76 -10.31
N VAL A 221 1.28 -18.29 -9.42
CA VAL A 221 -0.18 -18.30 -9.58
C VAL A 221 -0.80 -16.99 -9.13
N ASP A 222 -0.24 -16.37 -8.10
CA ASP A 222 -0.62 -15.04 -7.62
C ASP A 222 0.65 -14.22 -7.34
N ALA A 223 0.53 -12.89 -7.38
CA ALA A 223 1.63 -11.99 -7.08
C ALA A 223 1.11 -10.72 -6.41
N LYS A 224 1.66 -10.42 -5.23
CA LYS A 224 1.52 -9.13 -4.55
C LYS A 224 2.86 -8.41 -4.61
N VAL A 225 2.86 -7.20 -5.19
CA VAL A 225 4.08 -6.45 -5.47
C VAL A 225 3.95 -5.04 -4.91
N ASN A 226 4.97 -4.62 -4.16
CA ASN A 226 5.11 -3.25 -3.70
C ASN A 226 6.43 -2.68 -4.23
N LEU A 227 6.33 -1.59 -4.97
CA LEU A 227 7.46 -0.82 -5.48
C LEU A 227 7.87 0.25 -4.48
N ASP A 228 9.17 0.51 -4.32
CA ASP A 228 9.64 1.63 -3.51
C ASP A 228 9.33 2.95 -4.22
N ASP A 229 8.52 3.80 -3.57
CA ASP A 229 8.14 5.12 -4.08
C ASP A 229 9.36 6.00 -4.37
N ASN A 230 10.42 5.85 -3.57
CA ASN A 230 11.67 6.58 -3.75
C ASN A 230 12.47 6.11 -4.98
N GLY A 231 12.17 4.93 -5.52
CA GLY A 231 12.78 4.41 -6.74
C GLY A 231 12.06 4.85 -8.03
N LEU A 232 10.80 5.29 -7.94
CA LEU A 232 9.95 5.51 -9.11
C LEU A 232 10.45 6.61 -10.06
N PHE A 233 11.23 7.59 -9.58
CA PHE A 233 11.78 8.66 -10.44
C PHE A 233 12.65 8.14 -11.59
N ARG A 234 13.22 6.93 -11.45
CA ARG A 234 14.02 6.26 -12.48
C ARG A 234 13.28 5.14 -13.21
N HIS A 235 12.00 4.92 -12.90
CA HIS A 235 11.12 3.91 -13.51
C HIS A 235 9.78 4.53 -13.96
N PRO A 236 9.78 5.38 -15.00
CA PRO A 236 8.57 6.07 -15.46
C PRO A 236 7.49 5.11 -15.97
N ASP A 237 7.89 3.96 -16.49
CA ASP A 237 7.01 2.87 -16.93
C ASP A 237 6.26 2.23 -15.74
N TYR A 238 6.91 2.06 -14.60
CA TYR A 238 6.26 1.55 -13.39
C TYR A 238 5.46 2.62 -12.65
N ALA A 239 5.93 3.87 -12.62
CA ALA A 239 5.16 4.97 -12.05
C ALA A 239 3.79 5.14 -12.75
N ALA A 240 3.73 4.88 -14.07
CA ALA A 240 2.49 4.90 -14.84
C ALA A 240 1.51 3.77 -14.48
N MET A 241 1.93 2.77 -13.70
CA MET A 241 1.06 1.68 -13.22
C MET A 241 0.19 2.07 -12.02
N ARG A 242 0.42 3.23 -11.40
CA ARG A 242 -0.34 3.72 -10.24
C ARG A 242 -1.84 3.74 -10.53
N ASP A 243 -2.60 3.07 -9.67
CA ASP A 243 -4.05 3.12 -9.70
C ASP A 243 -4.57 3.92 -8.50
N THR A 244 -4.92 5.18 -8.74
CA THR A 244 -5.44 6.08 -7.70
C THR A 244 -6.82 5.67 -7.20
N THR A 245 -7.54 4.78 -7.91
CA THR A 245 -8.84 4.29 -7.45
C THR A 245 -8.73 3.28 -6.30
N GLU A 246 -7.54 2.75 -6.06
CA GLU A 246 -7.22 1.85 -4.94
C GLU A 246 -6.74 2.61 -3.69
N GLU A 247 -6.44 3.89 -3.81
CA GLU A 247 -5.95 4.76 -2.73
C GLU A 247 -7.11 5.55 -2.07
N ASP A 248 -6.89 6.12 -0.89
CA ASP A 248 -7.87 7.04 -0.31
C ASP A 248 -7.91 8.34 -1.14
N PRO A 249 -9.08 8.81 -1.60
CA PRO A 249 -9.18 10.01 -2.44
C PRO A 249 -8.57 11.26 -1.79
N THR A 250 -8.61 11.34 -0.46
CA THR A 250 -8.04 12.45 0.33
C THR A 250 -6.52 12.40 0.33
N GLU A 251 -5.93 11.19 0.40
CA GLU A 251 -4.48 10.99 0.29
C GLU A 251 -3.99 11.30 -1.14
N VAL A 252 -4.76 10.92 -2.16
CA VAL A 252 -4.45 11.26 -3.56
C VAL A 252 -4.42 12.78 -3.73
N GLU A 253 -5.46 13.50 -3.29
CA GLU A 253 -5.50 14.96 -3.34
C GLU A 253 -4.35 15.61 -2.55
N ALA A 254 -4.04 15.09 -1.36
CA ALA A 254 -2.91 15.57 -0.56
C ALA A 254 -1.59 15.44 -1.32
N SER A 255 -1.38 14.31 -2.01
CA SER A 255 -0.15 14.04 -2.76
C SER A 255 0.08 15.02 -3.91
N GLU A 256 -0.97 15.56 -4.53
CA GLU A 256 -0.86 16.59 -5.58
C GLU A 256 -0.23 17.89 -5.07
N SER A 257 -0.37 18.15 -3.76
CA SER A 257 0.23 19.29 -3.07
C SER A 257 1.52 18.94 -2.32
N ASN A 258 2.09 17.75 -2.54
CA ASN A 258 3.24 17.20 -1.80
C ASN A 258 3.00 17.14 -0.29
N LEU A 259 1.77 16.87 0.13
CA LEU A 259 1.40 16.66 1.53
C LEU A 259 1.35 15.16 1.81
N ASN A 260 1.94 14.72 2.92
CA ASN A 260 1.74 13.35 3.40
C ASN A 260 0.54 13.37 4.35
N TYR A 261 -0.58 12.78 3.94
CA TYR A 261 -1.81 12.74 4.70
C TYR A 261 -2.18 11.28 4.98
N VAL A 262 -2.74 11.01 6.15
CA VAL A 262 -3.41 9.74 6.46
C VAL A 262 -4.65 10.08 7.29
N LYS A 263 -5.81 9.57 6.88
CA LYS A 263 -7.06 9.78 7.61
C LYS A 263 -7.13 8.86 8.85
N LEU A 264 -7.68 9.39 9.95
CA LEU A 264 -7.93 8.65 11.19
C LEU A 264 -9.37 8.91 11.68
N ASP A 265 -9.86 8.09 12.61
CA ASP A 265 -11.24 8.18 13.13
C ASP A 265 -11.34 9.10 14.36
N GLY A 266 -10.93 10.36 14.19
CA GLY A 266 -10.86 11.33 15.30
C GLY A 266 -11.65 12.62 15.08
N ASN A 267 -11.46 13.57 16.00
CA ASN A 267 -12.16 14.85 16.05
C ASN A 267 -11.22 16.07 16.08
N VAL A 268 -9.91 15.90 16.23
CA VAL A 268 -8.93 16.99 16.17
C VAL A 268 -8.06 16.80 14.94
N GLY A 269 -8.23 17.67 13.96
CA GLY A 269 -7.34 17.70 12.81
C GLY A 269 -5.96 18.23 13.21
N CYS A 270 -4.88 17.72 12.63
CA CYS A 270 -3.55 18.25 12.87
C CYS A 270 -2.83 18.62 11.58
N MET A 271 -2.01 19.67 11.64
CA MET A 271 -1.13 20.12 10.55
C MET A 271 0.25 20.41 11.12
N VAL A 272 1.24 19.64 10.69
CA VAL A 272 2.56 19.64 11.33
C VAL A 272 3.67 19.58 10.29
N ASN A 273 4.84 20.14 10.58
CA ASN A 273 6.03 19.94 9.74
C ASN A 273 6.95 18.87 10.34
N GLY A 274 7.22 17.83 9.55
CA GLY A 274 8.03 16.68 9.89
C GLY A 274 7.24 15.53 10.50
N ALA A 275 7.31 14.35 9.87
CA ALA A 275 6.61 13.14 10.27
C ALA A 275 6.75 12.76 11.75
N GLY A 276 7.96 12.90 12.33
CA GLY A 276 8.18 12.61 13.76
C GLY A 276 7.40 13.55 14.69
N LEU A 277 7.36 14.84 14.36
CA LEU A 277 6.59 15.82 15.13
C LEU A 277 5.08 15.63 14.90
N ALA A 278 4.66 15.25 13.68
CA ALA A 278 3.27 14.95 13.37
C ALA A 278 2.75 13.80 14.26
N MET A 279 3.52 12.70 14.37
CA MET A 279 3.21 11.60 15.28
C MET A 279 3.14 12.04 16.75
N ALA A 280 4.15 12.79 17.23
CA ALA A 280 4.14 13.29 18.60
C ALA A 280 2.97 14.26 18.90
N THR A 281 2.51 14.99 17.87
CA THR A 281 1.36 15.89 17.99
C THR A 281 0.06 15.11 18.13
N MET A 282 -0.11 14.04 17.35
CA MET A 282 -1.25 13.13 17.51
C MET A 282 -1.29 12.50 18.91
N ASP A 283 -0.13 12.07 19.42
CA ASP A 283 -0.03 11.52 20.78
C ASP A 283 -0.44 12.56 21.83
N ILE A 284 -0.02 13.82 21.66
CA ILE A 284 -0.38 14.89 22.58
C ILE A 284 -1.86 15.27 22.51
N ILE A 285 -2.46 15.27 21.32
CA ILE A 285 -3.92 15.41 21.17
C ILE A 285 -4.64 14.33 21.99
N LYS A 286 -4.18 13.08 21.89
CA LYS A 286 -4.73 11.95 22.63
C LYS A 286 -4.57 12.12 24.14
N ILE A 287 -3.39 12.56 24.60
CA ILE A 287 -3.12 12.86 26.02
C ILE A 287 -4.01 14.00 26.54
N ALA A 288 -4.33 14.98 25.69
CA ALA A 288 -5.24 16.08 25.99
C ALA A 288 -6.73 15.69 26.00
N GLY A 289 -7.06 14.42 25.72
CA GLY A 289 -8.43 13.91 25.69
C GLY A 289 -9.16 14.09 24.35
N GLY A 290 -8.48 14.58 23.32
CA GLY A 290 -8.98 14.58 21.95
C GLY A 290 -8.67 13.28 21.22
N GLU A 291 -9.23 13.13 20.02
CA GLU A 291 -8.91 12.03 19.11
C GLU A 291 -8.28 12.62 17.83
N PRO A 292 -7.04 12.27 17.44
CA PRO A 292 -6.45 12.78 16.22
C PRO A 292 -7.25 12.30 15.00
N ALA A 293 -7.76 13.24 14.20
CA ALA A 293 -8.58 12.97 13.01
C ALA A 293 -7.73 12.66 11.77
N ASN A 294 -6.46 13.04 11.78
CA ASN A 294 -5.55 12.78 10.68
C ASN A 294 -4.10 12.87 11.14
N PHE A 295 -3.22 12.24 10.35
CA PHE A 295 -1.80 12.60 10.22
C PHE A 295 -1.67 13.55 9.03
N LEU A 296 -0.96 14.67 9.17
CA LEU A 296 -0.59 15.51 8.03
C LEU A 296 0.78 16.15 8.25
N ASP A 297 1.71 15.83 7.35
CA ASP A 297 3.04 16.44 7.26
C ASP A 297 3.11 17.40 6.06
N VAL A 298 3.29 18.70 6.32
CA VAL A 298 3.47 19.74 5.31
C VAL A 298 4.93 19.87 4.81
N GLY A 299 5.84 19.06 5.34
CA GLY A 299 7.27 19.11 5.04
C GLY A 299 8.00 20.30 5.68
N GLY A 300 9.32 20.35 5.50
CA GLY A 300 10.19 21.36 6.12
C GLY A 300 10.06 22.79 5.57
N THR A 301 9.38 22.97 4.43
CA THR A 301 9.27 24.24 3.70
C THR A 301 7.82 24.69 3.55
N ALA A 302 7.03 24.56 4.62
CA ALA A 302 5.65 24.99 4.65
C ALA A 302 5.51 26.45 4.18
N ASN A 303 4.61 26.67 3.22
CA ASN A 303 4.25 27.98 2.68
C ASN A 303 2.71 28.15 2.65
N ALA A 304 2.24 29.37 2.33
CA ALA A 304 0.81 29.69 2.34
C ALA A 304 -0.04 28.75 1.45
N THR A 305 0.46 28.37 0.27
CA THR A 305 -0.24 27.46 -0.65
C THR A 305 -0.40 26.07 -0.05
N THR A 306 0.67 25.50 0.50
CA THR A 306 0.63 24.17 1.16
C THR A 306 -0.24 24.18 2.42
N VAL A 307 -0.21 25.25 3.21
CA VAL A 307 -1.05 25.41 4.40
C VAL A 307 -2.53 25.49 4.02
N LYS A 308 -2.86 26.23 2.97
CA LYS A 308 -4.24 26.31 2.46
C LYS A 308 -4.74 24.96 1.96
N ALA A 309 -3.94 24.24 1.17
CA ALA A 309 -4.28 22.90 0.70
C ALA A 309 -4.55 21.96 1.89
N ALA A 310 -3.68 21.98 2.90
CA ALA A 310 -3.83 21.20 4.11
C ALA A 310 -5.11 21.55 4.89
N PHE A 311 -5.46 22.84 5.01
CA PHE A 311 -6.73 23.26 5.62
C PHE A 311 -7.95 22.72 4.87
N ASN A 312 -7.97 22.86 3.54
CA ASN A 312 -9.08 22.38 2.73
C ASN A 312 -9.26 20.86 2.87
N ILE A 313 -8.18 20.11 2.98
CA ILE A 313 -8.21 18.67 3.19
C ILE A 313 -8.80 18.33 4.57
N ILE A 314 -8.27 18.92 5.64
CA ILE A 314 -8.71 18.65 7.02
C ILE A 314 -10.19 19.01 7.20
N LEU A 315 -10.62 20.15 6.65
CA LEU A 315 -12.00 20.65 6.80
C LEU A 315 -13.04 19.88 6.00
N LYS A 316 -12.65 18.97 5.10
CA LYS A 316 -13.60 18.06 4.42
C LYS A 316 -14.14 17.00 5.36
N ASP A 317 -13.43 16.68 6.44
CA ASP A 317 -13.89 15.70 7.42
C ASP A 317 -14.91 16.33 8.38
N PRO A 318 -16.20 15.94 8.34
CA PRO A 318 -17.22 16.50 9.22
C PRO A 318 -17.02 16.15 10.70
N ASN A 319 -16.18 15.16 11.01
CA ASN A 319 -15.86 14.76 12.38
C ASN A 319 -14.92 15.75 13.06
N VAL A 320 -14.15 16.52 12.30
CA VAL A 320 -13.22 17.52 12.84
C VAL A 320 -13.99 18.61 13.60
N LYS A 321 -13.63 18.79 14.88
CA LYS A 321 -14.17 19.78 15.82
C LYS A 321 -13.13 20.81 16.25
N ALA A 322 -11.84 20.54 16.09
CA ALA A 322 -10.76 21.49 16.32
C ALA A 322 -9.59 21.20 15.37
N ILE A 323 -8.74 22.19 15.10
CA ILE A 323 -7.51 22.01 14.32
C ILE A 323 -6.32 22.45 15.16
N LEU A 324 -5.32 21.59 15.30
CA LEU A 324 -4.02 21.90 15.89
C LEU A 324 -2.96 22.04 14.81
N ILE A 325 -2.50 23.27 14.58
CA ILE A 325 -1.34 23.58 13.76
C ILE A 325 -0.13 23.62 14.67
N ASN A 326 0.82 22.71 14.50
CA ASN A 326 2.05 22.68 15.28
C ASN A 326 3.25 22.77 14.35
N ILE A 327 3.85 23.95 14.26
CA ILE A 327 5.02 24.18 13.40
C ILE A 327 6.24 24.50 14.25
N PHE A 328 7.27 23.68 14.11
CA PHE A 328 8.60 24.00 14.61
C PHE A 328 9.41 24.68 13.49
N GLY A 329 9.54 26.01 13.59
CA GLY A 329 10.34 26.85 12.71
C GLY A 329 11.84 26.51 12.84
N GLY A 330 12.31 25.63 11.96
CA GLY A 330 13.73 25.38 11.75
C GLY A 330 14.37 26.50 10.94
N ILE A 331 14.31 26.38 9.61
CA ILE A 331 14.89 27.37 8.68
C ILE A 331 13.92 28.54 8.42
N VAL A 332 12.61 28.33 8.62
CA VAL A 332 11.56 29.33 8.38
C VAL A 332 11.24 30.09 9.67
N ARG A 333 11.17 31.42 9.59
CA ARG A 333 10.76 32.28 10.70
C ARG A 333 9.27 32.14 11.01
N CYS A 334 8.92 32.05 12.30
CA CYS A 334 7.54 31.84 12.76
C CYS A 334 6.60 32.97 12.32
N ASP A 335 7.06 34.23 12.26
CA ASP A 335 6.21 35.36 11.83
C ASP A 335 5.70 35.22 10.38
N ARG A 336 6.50 34.62 9.50
CA ARG A 336 6.07 34.34 8.12
C ARG A 336 5.05 33.21 8.05
N VAL A 337 5.20 32.19 8.90
CA VAL A 337 4.25 31.08 9.00
C VAL A 337 2.92 31.58 9.56
N ALA A 338 2.96 32.38 10.64
CA ALA A 338 1.77 33.02 11.21
C ALA A 338 1.01 33.84 10.16
N GLN A 339 1.72 34.65 9.36
CA GLN A 339 1.09 35.39 8.27
C GLN A 339 0.41 34.47 7.26
N GLY A 340 1.07 33.37 6.86
CA GLY A 340 0.48 32.38 5.95
C GLY A 340 -0.79 31.73 6.49
N VAL A 341 -0.85 31.43 7.81
CA VAL A 341 -2.05 30.92 8.47
C VAL A 341 -3.17 31.96 8.48
N ILE A 342 -2.85 33.22 8.82
CA ILE A 342 -3.82 34.33 8.82
C ILE A 342 -4.40 34.56 7.43
N ASP A 343 -3.55 34.56 6.40
CA ASP A 343 -3.96 34.76 5.01
C ASP A 343 -4.85 33.61 4.53
N ALA A 344 -4.48 32.36 4.83
CA ALA A 344 -5.28 31.18 4.51
C ALA A 344 -6.65 31.22 5.21
N TYR A 345 -6.70 31.58 6.49
CA TYR A 345 -7.96 31.73 7.23
C TYR A 345 -8.87 32.75 6.55
N LYS A 346 -8.35 33.95 6.23
CA LYS A 346 -9.12 35.02 5.60
C LYS A 346 -9.64 34.65 4.22
N GLU A 347 -8.85 33.90 3.45
CA GLU A 347 -9.24 33.46 2.11
C GLU A 347 -10.30 32.35 2.14
N ILE A 348 -10.17 31.39 3.07
CA ILE A 348 -11.18 30.33 3.28
C ILE A 348 -12.49 30.94 3.85
N GLY A 349 -12.37 31.95 4.70
CA GLY A 349 -13.50 32.68 5.27
C GLY A 349 -14.12 31.97 6.47
N ASP A 350 -15.17 31.17 6.25
CA ASP A 350 -16.01 30.58 7.31
C ASP A 350 -15.42 29.27 7.86
N ILE A 351 -14.38 29.38 8.70
CA ILE A 351 -13.88 28.25 9.49
C ILE A 351 -14.67 28.17 10.80
N ARG A 352 -15.49 27.13 10.94
CA ARG A 352 -16.42 26.96 12.07
C ARG A 352 -15.84 26.22 13.28
N VAL A 353 -14.63 25.68 13.13
CA VAL A 353 -13.93 24.94 14.18
C VAL A 353 -12.82 25.81 14.78
N PRO A 354 -12.59 25.78 16.10
CA PRO A 354 -11.45 26.44 16.73
C PRO A 354 -10.12 25.96 16.14
N ILE A 355 -9.22 26.91 15.92
CA ILE A 355 -7.87 26.64 15.43
C ILE A 355 -6.89 27.01 16.54
N ILE A 356 -6.02 26.07 16.88
CA ILE A 356 -4.92 26.25 17.82
C ILE A 356 -3.63 26.27 17.01
N VAL A 357 -2.85 27.33 17.14
CA VAL A 357 -1.62 27.52 16.38
C VAL A 357 -0.46 27.60 17.35
N ARG A 358 0.38 26.57 17.31
CA ARG A 358 1.61 26.51 18.06
C ARG A 358 2.79 26.71 17.12
N LEU A 359 3.50 27.82 17.30
CA LEU A 359 4.71 28.14 16.54
C LEU A 359 5.89 28.21 17.50
N GLN A 360 6.97 27.51 17.18
CA GLN A 360 8.19 27.54 17.98
C GLN A 360 9.43 27.70 17.09
N GLY A 361 10.39 28.51 17.51
CA GLY A 361 11.60 28.80 16.75
C GLY A 361 11.88 30.29 16.66
N THR A 362 12.56 30.71 15.60
CA THR A 362 12.89 32.13 15.38
C THR A 362 11.61 32.96 15.24
N ASN A 363 11.51 34.01 16.08
CA ASN A 363 10.37 34.94 16.16
C ASN A 363 9.04 34.32 16.63
N ALA A 364 9.08 33.30 17.48
CA ALA A 364 7.87 32.67 18.00
C ALA A 364 6.98 33.65 18.78
N GLU A 365 7.56 34.55 19.57
CA GLU A 365 6.81 35.55 20.34
C GLU A 365 6.12 36.58 19.43
N GLU A 366 6.80 37.07 18.40
CA GLU A 366 6.22 37.98 17.41
C GLU A 366 5.12 37.29 16.61
N ALA A 367 5.31 36.02 16.25
CA ALA A 367 4.31 35.23 15.55
C ALA A 367 3.05 35.02 16.39
N LYS A 368 3.22 34.73 17.69
CA LYS A 368 2.12 34.66 18.65
C LYS A 368 1.35 35.97 18.71
N LYS A 369 2.07 37.09 18.84
CA LYS A 369 1.46 38.44 18.85
C LYS A 369 0.68 38.72 17.57
N LEU A 370 1.22 38.37 16.40
CA LEU A 370 0.54 38.53 15.11
C LEU A 370 -0.78 37.75 15.05
N ILE A 371 -0.82 36.53 15.59
CA ILE A 371 -2.03 35.71 15.64
C ILE A 371 -3.05 36.32 16.60
N ASP A 372 -2.63 36.70 17.81
CA ASP A 372 -3.49 37.27 18.84
C ASP A 372 -4.11 38.61 18.38
N GLU A 373 -3.37 39.41 17.61
CA GLU A 373 -3.81 40.70 17.06
C GLU A 373 -4.58 40.58 15.73
N SER A 374 -4.70 39.37 15.16
CA SER A 374 -5.29 39.17 13.82
C SER A 374 -6.81 39.39 13.75
N GLY A 375 -7.48 39.40 14.91
CA GLY A 375 -8.95 39.47 15.02
C GLY A 375 -9.66 38.18 14.61
N LEU A 376 -8.92 37.09 14.36
CA LEU A 376 -9.44 35.78 14.01
C LEU A 376 -9.74 34.95 15.26
N LYS A 377 -10.62 33.95 15.15
CA LYS A 377 -10.91 33.00 16.23
C LYS A 377 -9.83 31.91 16.30
N VAL A 378 -8.61 32.34 16.61
CA VAL A 378 -7.43 31.49 16.64
C VAL A 378 -6.77 31.59 18.00
N TYR A 379 -6.47 30.45 18.61
CA TYR A 379 -5.71 30.35 19.84
C TYR A 379 -4.24 30.19 19.50
N SER A 380 -3.34 30.83 20.22
CA SER A 380 -1.91 30.74 19.98
C SER A 380 -1.16 30.20 21.18
N ALA A 381 -0.18 29.34 20.92
CA ALA A 381 0.69 28.72 21.92
C ALA A 381 2.16 28.76 21.47
N ILE A 382 3.08 28.69 22.43
CA ILE A 382 4.52 28.55 22.16
C ILE A 382 5.00 27.18 22.63
N LEU A 383 4.58 26.77 23.83
CA LEU A 383 4.91 25.46 24.38
C LEU A 383 3.93 24.41 23.87
N LEU A 384 4.43 23.20 23.68
CA LEU A 384 3.60 22.09 23.23
C LEU A 384 2.56 21.69 24.29
N LYS A 385 2.90 21.88 25.58
CA LYS A 385 1.98 21.68 26.70
C LYS A 385 0.82 22.68 26.68
N GLU A 386 1.10 23.96 26.39
CA GLU A 386 0.05 24.99 26.23
C GLU A 386 -0.91 24.62 25.10
N ALA A 387 -0.39 24.13 23.97
CA ALA A 387 -1.22 23.68 22.85
C ALA A 387 -2.12 22.49 23.25
N ALA A 388 -1.59 21.56 24.05
CA ALA A 388 -2.36 20.43 24.57
C ALA A 388 -3.49 20.90 25.50
N ASP A 389 -3.18 21.80 26.43
CA ASP A 389 -4.16 22.32 27.39
C ASP A 389 -5.28 23.10 26.66
N LEU A 390 -4.93 23.84 25.59
CA LEU A 390 -5.89 24.49 24.69
C LEU A 390 -6.76 23.47 23.94
N VAL A 391 -6.21 22.34 23.50
CA VAL A 391 -7.02 21.26 22.89
C VAL A 391 -8.07 20.77 23.88
N SER A 392 -7.69 20.54 25.15
CA SER A 392 -8.65 20.14 26.18
C SER A 392 -9.72 21.21 26.41
N GLU A 393 -9.35 22.49 26.42
CA GLU A 393 -10.28 23.60 26.64
C GLU A 393 -11.31 23.75 25.52
N VAL A 394 -10.89 23.66 24.25
CA VAL A 394 -11.79 23.86 23.11
C VAL A 394 -12.71 22.66 22.82
N LEU A 395 -12.40 21.50 23.39
CA LEU A 395 -13.20 20.28 23.28
C LEU A 395 -14.17 20.07 24.46
N ALA A 396 -13.96 20.78 25.58
CA ALA A 396 -14.84 20.77 26.74
C ALA A 396 -16.14 21.53 26.47
#